data_AF-A0A2S5AB06-F1
#
_entry.id   AF-A0A2S5AB06-F1
#
_cell.length_a   1.000
_cell.length_b   1.000
_cell.length_c   1.000
_cell.angle_alpha   90.00
_cell.angle_beta   90.00
_cell.angle_gamma   90.00
#
_symmetry.space_group_name_H-M   'P 1'
#
loop_
_entity.id
_entity.type
_entity.pdbx_description
1 polymer ?
#
loop_
_entity_poly.entity_id
_entity_poly.type
_entity_poly.pdbx_seq_one_letter_code
_entity_poly.pdbx_strand_id
1 'polypeptide(L)'
;MYFSLKFIEMRKIILLFFLITLTCFSQQKNISIESFRTNDRIFYGSIDDKYDITIYLKVENFSEDHLYVYSVKGWYYYNKVKKNIPLVGVFNPMTGLTLFNTNDKTFEKKILDFYFTGVVWDKLDEIEAFKNYNEKIFISNNTKESNSWSNNAKNLKLTINNELEDIYIFEDFKFLKIGSSIINLSNYHLNYKDLEIISKKTSTSEIRLLLKYEQFGNPNIQGMCGGSMDFGYIILVINNKNELIQFEEIEIENCRAFIYSQQLEENNKKILKYKITDSSNDKENNKTITIDTESIRLIK
;
A
#
# COMPACT_ATOMS: atom_id res chain seq x y z
N MET A 1 48.69 52.64 11.69
CA MET A 1 47.22 52.69 11.47
C MET A 1 46.77 51.99 10.18
N TYR A 2 47.59 51.91 9.12
CA TYR A 2 47.25 51.25 7.84
C TYR A 2 47.02 49.72 7.90
N PHE A 3 47.66 48.99 8.82
CA PHE A 3 47.50 47.53 8.93
C PHE A 3 46.14 47.09 9.53
N SER A 4 45.48 47.97 10.30
CA SER A 4 44.21 47.66 10.96
C SER A 4 43.02 47.69 9.98
N LEU A 5 43.03 48.57 8.98
CA LEU A 5 41.96 48.67 7.98
C LEU A 5 41.87 47.43 7.06
N LYS A 6 43.01 46.89 6.61
CA LYS A 6 43.04 45.68 5.76
C LYS A 6 42.48 44.44 6.48
N PHE A 7 42.67 44.33 7.78
CA PHE A 7 42.18 43.20 8.57
C PHE A 7 40.65 43.22 8.71
N ILE A 8 40.05 44.41 8.76
CA ILE A 8 38.60 44.58 8.83
C ILE A 8 37.93 44.24 7.49
N GLU A 9 38.53 44.61 6.36
CA GLU A 9 37.98 44.26 5.04
C GLU A 9 38.05 42.75 4.75
N MET A 10 39.14 42.08 5.14
CA MET A 10 39.29 40.65 4.94
C MET A 10 38.28 39.83 5.76
N ARG A 11 37.93 40.27 6.97
CA ARG A 11 36.88 39.65 7.79
C ARG A 11 35.49 39.78 7.17
N LYS A 12 35.19 40.91 6.52
CA LYS A 12 33.91 41.14 5.82
C LYS A 12 33.77 40.22 4.59
N ILE A 13 34.86 40.00 3.85
CA ILE A 13 34.87 39.08 2.70
C ILE A 13 34.65 37.63 3.14
N ILE A 14 35.31 37.19 4.22
CA ILE A 14 35.11 35.84 4.77
C ILE A 14 33.67 35.64 5.27
N LEU A 15 33.10 36.64 5.95
CA LEU A 15 31.71 36.59 6.42
C LEU A 15 30.71 36.52 5.25
N LEU A 16 30.96 37.28 4.19
CA LEU A 16 30.13 37.26 2.97
C LEU A 16 30.22 35.90 2.26
N PHE A 17 31.41 35.33 2.13
CA PHE A 17 31.60 33.99 1.55
C PHE A 17 30.89 32.92 2.39
N PHE A 18 30.96 33.03 3.72
CA PHE A 18 30.29 32.12 4.65
C PHE A 18 28.76 32.23 4.59
N LEU A 19 28.22 33.44 4.42
CA LEU A 19 26.77 33.65 4.22
C LEU A 19 26.28 33.10 2.88
N ILE A 20 27.05 33.26 1.81
CA ILE A 20 26.71 32.72 0.48
C ILE A 20 26.70 31.18 0.52
N THR A 21 27.69 30.54 1.16
CA THR A 21 27.71 29.08 1.28
C THR A 21 26.53 28.57 2.11
N LEU A 22 26.17 29.24 3.21
CA LEU A 22 24.98 28.90 4.02
C LEU A 22 23.67 28.94 3.20
N THR A 23 23.50 29.93 2.32
CA THR A 23 22.30 30.02 1.46
C THR A 23 22.25 28.95 0.37
N CYS A 24 23.40 28.42 -0.07
CA CYS A 24 23.44 27.33 -1.05
C CYS A 24 23.06 25.97 -0.44
N PHE A 25 23.44 25.71 0.82
CA PHE A 25 23.08 24.45 1.50
C PHE A 25 21.61 24.41 1.94
N SER A 26 21.00 25.57 2.25
CA SER A 26 19.60 25.65 2.67
C SER A 26 18.57 25.41 1.55
N GLN A 27 18.99 25.40 0.28
CA GLN A 27 18.09 25.24 -0.88
C GLN A 27 17.92 23.77 -1.31
N GLN A 28 18.54 22.83 -0.59
CA GLN A 28 18.40 21.42 -0.92
C GLN A 28 16.96 20.97 -0.60
N LYS A 29 16.15 20.75 -1.64
CA LYS A 29 14.78 20.24 -1.49
C LYS A 29 14.82 18.96 -0.66
N ASN A 30 14.10 18.95 0.46
CA ASN A 30 13.90 17.74 1.24
C ASN A 30 13.08 16.76 0.41
N ILE A 31 13.52 15.51 0.33
CA ILE A 31 12.85 14.44 -0.41
C ILE A 31 12.64 13.28 0.54
N SER A 32 11.39 12.84 0.66
CA SER A 32 11.00 11.75 1.54
C SER A 32 9.83 10.96 0.94
N ILE A 33 9.73 9.71 1.34
CA ILE A 33 8.52 8.90 1.14
C ILE A 33 7.64 9.07 2.37
N GLU A 34 6.39 9.46 2.16
CA GLU A 34 5.36 9.47 3.18
C GLU A 34 4.34 8.37 2.86
N SER A 35 3.88 7.67 3.89
CA SER A 35 2.86 6.63 3.76
C SER A 35 1.62 7.05 4.52
N PHE A 36 0.45 6.79 3.95
CA PHE A 36 -0.84 7.04 4.59
C PHE A 36 -1.74 5.85 4.34
N ARG A 37 -2.50 5.45 5.35
CA ARG A 37 -3.47 4.36 5.25
C ARG A 37 -4.83 4.86 5.70
N THR A 38 -5.85 4.66 4.88
CA THR A 38 -7.25 4.71 5.34
C THR A 38 -7.64 3.35 5.88
N ASN A 39 -8.47 3.31 6.92
CA ASN A 39 -8.97 2.06 7.50
C ASN A 39 -10.50 2.04 7.54
N ASP A 40 -11.15 2.94 6.80
CA ASP A 40 -12.60 3.04 6.75
C ASP A 40 -13.08 3.41 5.35
N ARG A 41 -14.34 3.02 5.09
CA ARG A 41 -14.98 3.24 3.80
C ARG A 41 -16.48 3.41 3.96
N ILE A 42 -17.04 4.24 3.08
CA ILE A 42 -18.49 4.43 2.92
C ILE A 42 -18.92 3.81 1.60
N PHE A 43 -19.98 3.02 1.64
CA PHE A 43 -20.69 2.50 0.47
C PHE A 43 -22.06 3.15 0.40
N TYR A 44 -22.48 3.48 -0.82
CA TYR A 44 -23.85 3.88 -1.12
C TYR A 44 -24.52 2.78 -1.91
N GLY A 45 -25.82 2.60 -1.74
CA GLY A 45 -26.52 1.54 -2.42
C GLY A 45 -28.02 1.54 -2.17
N SER A 46 -28.67 0.46 -2.59
CA SER A 46 -30.08 0.25 -2.33
C SER A 46 -30.41 -1.22 -2.08
N ILE A 47 -31.42 -1.47 -1.25
CA ILE A 47 -32.03 -2.78 -1.05
C ILE A 47 -33.28 -2.87 -1.93
N ASP A 48 -33.37 -3.94 -2.72
CA ASP A 48 -34.49 -4.24 -3.62
C ASP A 48 -34.79 -3.10 -4.62
N ASP A 49 -33.74 -2.38 -5.01
CA ASP A 49 -33.77 -1.18 -5.88
C ASP A 49 -34.75 -0.08 -5.40
N LYS A 50 -35.18 -0.16 -4.13
CA LYS A 50 -36.26 0.66 -3.57
C LYS A 50 -35.81 1.48 -2.36
N TYR A 51 -34.90 0.92 -1.57
CA TYR A 51 -34.54 1.53 -0.31
C TYR A 51 -33.08 1.87 -0.27
N ASP A 52 -32.80 3.16 -0.39
CA ASP A 52 -31.44 3.67 -0.31
C ASP A 52 -30.83 3.40 1.07
N ILE A 53 -29.57 3.00 1.02
CA ILE A 53 -28.75 2.74 2.19
C ILE A 53 -27.39 3.41 2.07
N THR A 54 -26.81 3.71 3.22
CA THR A 54 -25.40 4.08 3.36
C THR A 54 -24.77 3.12 4.33
N ILE A 55 -23.65 2.50 3.96
CA ILE A 55 -22.91 1.57 4.82
C ILE A 55 -21.58 2.25 5.16
N TYR A 56 -21.28 2.46 6.42
CA TYR A 56 -19.95 2.87 6.90
C TYR A 56 -19.29 1.68 7.59
N LEU A 57 -18.05 1.40 7.22
CA LEU A 57 -17.26 0.32 7.80
C LEU A 57 -15.86 0.79 8.09
N LYS A 58 -15.30 0.25 9.17
CA LYS A 58 -13.93 0.44 9.59
C LYS A 58 -13.29 -0.93 9.83
N VAL A 59 -12.05 -1.09 9.42
CA VAL A 59 -11.22 -2.24 9.77
C VAL A 59 -10.95 -2.23 11.27
N GLU A 60 -11.24 -3.35 11.93
CA GLU A 60 -10.96 -3.53 13.36
C GLU A 60 -9.66 -4.31 13.56
N ASN A 61 -9.55 -5.52 13.02
CA ASN A 61 -8.32 -6.31 13.09
C ASN A 61 -8.01 -6.99 11.76
N PHE A 62 -6.73 -7.26 11.53
CA PHE A 62 -6.26 -8.12 10.44
C PHE A 62 -6.09 -9.55 10.94
N SER A 63 -6.29 -10.52 10.05
CA SER A 63 -5.92 -11.90 10.31
C SER A 63 -4.40 -12.03 10.38
N GLU A 64 -3.90 -12.81 11.34
CA GLU A 64 -2.47 -13.16 11.43
C GLU A 64 -2.01 -14.10 10.30
N ASP A 65 -2.97 -14.75 9.63
CA ASP A 65 -2.69 -15.80 8.65
C ASP A 65 -2.73 -15.26 7.20
N HIS A 66 -3.39 -14.11 6.96
CA HIS A 66 -3.57 -13.56 5.62
C HIS A 66 -3.68 -12.02 5.60
N LEU A 67 -2.84 -11.36 4.80
CA LEU A 67 -2.71 -9.89 4.76
C LEU A 67 -3.98 -9.15 4.34
N TYR A 68 -4.80 -9.78 3.50
CA TYR A 68 -6.06 -9.21 3.01
C TYR A 68 -7.31 -9.83 3.64
N VAL A 69 -7.19 -10.58 4.74
CA VAL A 69 -8.35 -11.01 5.53
C VAL A 69 -8.41 -10.13 6.77
N TYR A 70 -9.54 -9.47 6.99
CA TYR A 70 -9.71 -8.56 8.13
C TYR A 70 -11.16 -8.50 8.58
N SER A 71 -11.33 -8.21 9.87
CA SER A 71 -12.62 -7.99 10.50
C SER A 71 -12.99 -6.52 10.38
N VAL A 72 -14.29 -6.25 10.32
CA VAL A 72 -14.83 -4.90 10.18
C VAL A 72 -15.93 -4.64 11.18
N LYS A 73 -16.08 -3.37 11.54
CA LYS A 73 -17.19 -2.87 12.35
C LYS A 73 -17.70 -1.58 11.77
N GLY A 74 -18.99 -1.34 11.94
CA GLY A 74 -19.59 -0.08 11.53
C GLY A 74 -21.10 -0.13 11.64
N TRP A 75 -21.76 0.46 10.67
CA TRP A 75 -23.21 0.55 10.63
C TRP A 75 -23.70 0.69 9.19
N TYR A 76 -24.96 0.35 8.97
CA TYR A 76 -25.67 0.88 7.81
C TYR A 76 -26.88 1.70 8.23
N TYR A 77 -27.14 2.74 7.46
CA TYR A 77 -28.26 3.64 7.64
C TYR A 77 -29.31 3.30 6.59
N TYR A 78 -30.51 2.98 7.07
CA TYR A 78 -31.66 2.70 6.24
C TYR A 78 -32.61 3.89 6.28
N ASN A 79 -32.75 4.60 5.16
CA ASN A 79 -33.46 5.88 5.09
C ASN A 79 -34.90 5.83 5.64
N LYS A 80 -35.56 4.67 5.55
CA LYS A 80 -36.94 4.48 6.04
C LYS A 80 -37.04 4.39 7.57
N VAL A 81 -36.05 3.79 8.24
CA VAL A 81 -36.05 3.65 9.72
C VAL A 81 -35.25 4.78 10.39
N LYS A 82 -34.46 5.53 9.60
CA LYS A 82 -33.67 6.69 10.06
C LYS A 82 -32.80 6.38 11.28
N LYS A 83 -32.23 5.17 11.31
CA LYS A 83 -31.39 4.70 12.41
C LYS A 83 -30.16 3.99 11.85
N ASN A 84 -29.03 4.20 12.51
CA ASN A 84 -27.82 3.43 12.30
C ASN A 84 -28.02 2.03 12.88
N ILE A 85 -27.97 1.03 12.00
CA ILE A 85 -28.06 -0.37 12.34
C ILE A 85 -26.62 -0.91 12.41
N PRO A 86 -26.17 -1.41 13.59
CA PRO A 86 -24.79 -1.81 13.77
C PRO A 86 -24.46 -3.04 12.93
N LEU A 87 -23.23 -3.05 12.41
CA LEU A 87 -22.68 -4.13 11.61
C LEU A 87 -21.32 -4.58 12.15
N VAL A 88 -21.10 -5.88 12.12
CA VAL A 88 -19.77 -6.50 12.24
C VAL A 88 -19.62 -7.53 11.14
N GLY A 89 -18.40 -7.81 10.72
CA GLY A 89 -18.20 -8.75 9.63
C GLY A 89 -16.75 -9.04 9.33
N VAL A 90 -16.56 -9.73 8.22
CA VAL A 90 -15.24 -10.09 7.69
C VAL A 90 -15.17 -9.78 6.21
N PHE A 91 -14.00 -9.35 5.79
CA PHE A 91 -13.64 -9.33 4.39
C PHE A 91 -12.83 -10.59 4.07
N ASN A 92 -13.33 -11.37 3.11
CA ASN A 92 -12.70 -12.53 2.53
C ASN A 92 -12.25 -12.15 1.11
N PRO A 93 -10.94 -12.16 0.79
CA PRO A 93 -10.46 -11.75 -0.53
C PRO A 93 -10.91 -12.69 -1.66
N MET A 94 -11.44 -13.87 -1.35
CA MET A 94 -11.96 -14.82 -2.34
C MET A 94 -13.43 -14.59 -2.67
N THR A 95 -14.26 -14.17 -1.71
CA THR A 95 -15.73 -14.07 -1.89
C THR A 95 -16.26 -12.63 -1.74
N GLY A 96 -15.60 -11.80 -0.94
CA GLY A 96 -15.99 -10.43 -0.65
C GLY A 96 -16.32 -10.21 0.83
N LEU A 97 -17.27 -9.31 1.07
CA LEU A 97 -17.57 -8.81 2.40
C LEU A 97 -18.85 -9.43 2.94
N THR A 98 -18.76 -10.09 4.10
CA THR A 98 -19.91 -10.63 4.82
C THR A 98 -20.11 -9.87 6.13
N LEU A 99 -21.27 -9.23 6.28
CA LEU A 99 -21.62 -8.41 7.43
C LEU A 99 -22.87 -8.94 8.12
N PHE A 100 -22.93 -8.75 9.43
CA PHE A 100 -24.01 -9.18 10.30
C PHE A 100 -24.45 -8.05 11.21
N ASN A 101 -25.76 -7.88 11.32
CA ASN A 101 -26.39 -7.30 12.50
C ASN A 101 -26.81 -8.46 13.40
N THR A 102 -26.24 -8.54 14.60
CA THR A 102 -26.60 -9.57 15.58
C THR A 102 -26.67 -8.98 16.99
N ASN A 103 -27.48 -9.64 17.84
CA ASN A 103 -27.50 -9.39 19.28
C ASN A 103 -26.52 -10.31 20.03
N ASP A 104 -25.91 -11.29 19.36
CA ASP A 104 -24.95 -12.21 19.95
C ASP A 104 -23.58 -11.53 20.13
N LYS A 105 -23.36 -11.01 21.35
CA LYS A 105 -22.12 -10.30 21.70
C LYS A 105 -20.89 -11.20 21.77
N THR A 106 -21.09 -12.51 21.99
CA THR A 106 -20.00 -13.48 21.99
C THR A 106 -19.52 -13.70 20.57
N PHE A 107 -20.44 -13.90 19.62
CA PHE A 107 -20.11 -14.02 18.21
C PHE A 107 -19.51 -12.73 17.63
N GLU A 108 -20.07 -11.56 17.99
CA GLU A 108 -19.50 -10.25 17.61
C GLU A 108 -18.02 -10.18 17.98
N LYS A 109 -17.68 -10.48 19.23
CA LYS A 109 -16.30 -10.45 19.69
C LYS A 109 -15.42 -11.48 18.96
N LYS A 110 -15.93 -12.70 18.74
CA LYS A 110 -15.19 -13.73 18.01
C LYS A 110 -14.80 -13.30 16.59
N ILE A 111 -15.72 -12.67 15.85
CA ILE A 111 -15.42 -12.13 14.52
C ILE A 111 -14.32 -11.07 14.61
N LEU A 112 -14.52 -10.08 15.48
CA LEU A 112 -13.62 -8.93 15.54
C LEU A 112 -12.21 -9.35 15.93
N ASP A 113 -12.07 -10.30 16.85
CA ASP A 113 -10.78 -10.78 17.35
C ASP A 113 -10.24 -12.01 16.57
N PHE A 114 -10.91 -12.46 15.51
CA PHE A 114 -10.62 -13.73 14.82
C PHE A 114 -10.48 -14.95 15.76
N TYR A 115 -11.26 -14.98 16.84
CA TYR A 115 -11.19 -16.02 17.86
C TYR A 115 -11.98 -17.28 17.46
N PHE A 116 -11.44 -17.96 16.45
CA PHE A 116 -11.93 -19.21 15.85
C PHE A 116 -10.77 -20.21 15.70
N THR A 117 -11.10 -21.49 15.69
CA THR A 117 -10.11 -22.58 15.53
C THR A 117 -9.87 -22.91 14.06
N GLY A 118 -8.66 -23.32 13.71
CA GLY A 118 -8.31 -23.76 12.35
C GLY A 118 -7.47 -22.74 11.58
N VAL A 119 -7.28 -22.98 10.29
CA VAL A 119 -6.62 -22.01 9.40
C VAL A 119 -7.61 -20.92 8.99
N VAL A 120 -7.11 -19.80 8.43
CA VAL A 120 -7.95 -18.64 8.07
C VAL A 120 -9.20 -18.99 7.27
N TRP A 121 -9.12 -19.95 6.35
CA TRP A 121 -10.25 -20.38 5.52
C TRP A 121 -11.34 -21.09 6.34
N ASP A 122 -10.95 -21.97 7.27
CA ASP A 122 -11.91 -22.63 8.18
C ASP A 122 -12.62 -21.59 9.06
N LYS A 123 -11.88 -20.59 9.55
CA LYS A 123 -12.43 -19.49 10.34
C LYS A 123 -13.47 -18.70 9.54
N LEU A 124 -13.17 -18.41 8.27
CA LEU A 124 -14.08 -17.69 7.37
C LEU A 124 -15.33 -18.51 7.06
N ASP A 125 -15.21 -19.81 6.79
CA ASP A 125 -16.34 -20.71 6.57
C ASP A 125 -17.27 -20.75 7.80
N GLU A 126 -16.71 -20.85 9.01
CA GLU A 126 -17.48 -20.83 10.25
C GLU A 126 -18.25 -19.51 10.44
N ILE A 127 -17.58 -18.37 10.18
CA ILE A 127 -18.20 -17.05 10.27
C ILE A 127 -19.31 -16.89 9.23
N GLU A 128 -19.06 -17.24 7.97
CA GLU A 128 -20.01 -17.08 6.87
C GLU A 128 -21.24 -18.00 7.04
N ALA A 129 -21.08 -19.16 7.68
CA ALA A 129 -22.15 -20.11 8.00
C ALA A 129 -23.01 -19.72 9.22
N PHE A 130 -22.67 -18.65 9.94
CA PHE A 130 -23.42 -18.21 11.12
C PHE A 130 -24.89 -17.89 10.80
N LYS A 131 -25.82 -18.42 11.63
CA LYS A 131 -27.27 -18.31 11.41
C LYS A 131 -28.00 -17.43 12.43
N ASN A 132 -27.39 -17.09 13.56
CA ASN A 132 -28.05 -16.34 14.63
C ASN A 132 -27.89 -14.81 14.46
N TYR A 133 -28.34 -14.30 13.30
CA TYR A 133 -28.31 -12.88 12.96
C TYR A 133 -29.72 -12.30 12.85
N ASN A 134 -29.83 -10.99 13.08
CA ASN A 134 -31.02 -10.22 12.75
C ASN A 134 -31.05 -9.94 11.25
N GLU A 135 -29.91 -9.52 10.69
CA GLU A 135 -29.73 -9.21 9.26
C GLU A 135 -28.32 -9.61 8.82
N LYS A 136 -28.18 -10.04 7.58
CA LYS A 136 -26.91 -10.37 6.92
C LYS A 136 -26.80 -9.59 5.61
N ILE A 137 -25.63 -9.03 5.35
CA ILE A 137 -25.30 -8.31 4.12
C ILE A 137 -24.11 -9.02 3.50
N PHE A 138 -24.19 -9.32 2.21
CA PHE A 138 -23.09 -9.84 1.42
C PHE A 138 -22.82 -8.93 0.23
N ILE A 139 -21.58 -8.45 0.12
CA ILE A 139 -21.09 -7.67 -1.02
C ILE A 139 -19.97 -8.48 -1.67
N SER A 140 -20.21 -8.98 -2.88
CA SER A 140 -19.23 -9.80 -3.59
C SER A 140 -18.07 -8.96 -4.11
N ASN A 141 -16.89 -9.56 -4.14
CA ASN A 141 -15.72 -9.05 -4.87
C ASN A 141 -15.77 -9.37 -6.38
N ASN A 142 -16.72 -10.21 -6.81
CA ASN A 142 -16.88 -10.67 -8.18
C ASN A 142 -18.11 -10.01 -8.81
N THR A 143 -17.90 -9.24 -9.87
CA THR A 143 -18.98 -8.51 -10.57
C THR A 143 -20.04 -9.42 -11.19
N LYS A 144 -19.78 -10.72 -11.31
CA LYS A 144 -20.74 -11.72 -11.81
C LYS A 144 -21.66 -12.27 -10.72
N GLU A 145 -21.34 -12.06 -9.44
CA GLU A 145 -22.13 -12.52 -8.31
C GLU A 145 -23.04 -11.42 -7.79
N SER A 146 -24.22 -11.80 -7.33
CA SER A 146 -25.19 -10.85 -6.80
C SER A 146 -24.92 -10.55 -5.34
N ASN A 147 -24.78 -9.27 -5.02
CA ASN A 147 -24.84 -8.78 -3.65
C ASN A 147 -26.22 -9.08 -3.05
N SER A 148 -26.29 -9.35 -1.74
CA SER A 148 -27.54 -9.67 -1.07
C SER A 148 -27.69 -9.00 0.29
N TRP A 149 -28.94 -8.71 0.63
CA TRP A 149 -29.36 -8.40 1.98
C TRP A 149 -30.37 -9.47 2.40
N SER A 150 -30.22 -10.03 3.58
CA SER A 150 -31.16 -11.03 4.09
C SER A 150 -31.45 -10.85 5.57
N ASN A 151 -32.62 -11.35 5.96
CA ASN A 151 -33.00 -11.56 7.35
C ASN A 151 -33.74 -12.90 7.46
N ASN A 152 -34.27 -13.22 8.63
CA ASN A 152 -35.00 -14.48 8.86
C ASN A 152 -36.25 -14.67 7.98
N ALA A 153 -36.73 -13.64 7.28
CA ALA A 153 -37.96 -13.67 6.50
C ALA A 153 -37.76 -13.49 4.99
N LYS A 154 -36.71 -12.79 4.58
CA LYS A 154 -36.51 -12.35 3.19
C LYS A 154 -35.05 -12.42 2.80
N ASN A 155 -34.82 -12.69 1.52
CA ASN A 155 -33.56 -12.46 0.83
C ASN A 155 -33.84 -11.50 -0.32
N LEU A 156 -33.20 -10.34 -0.32
CA LEU A 156 -33.42 -9.25 -1.25
C LEU A 156 -32.12 -8.91 -1.96
N LYS A 157 -32.26 -8.44 -3.21
CA LYS A 157 -31.14 -7.91 -3.98
C LYS A 157 -30.55 -6.70 -3.25
N LEU A 158 -29.23 -6.66 -3.18
CA LEU A 158 -28.49 -5.48 -2.77
C LEU A 158 -27.81 -4.89 -4.01
N THR A 159 -27.87 -3.59 -4.17
CA THR A 159 -27.13 -2.87 -5.21
C THR A 159 -26.17 -1.93 -4.53
N ILE A 160 -24.88 -1.97 -4.88
CA ILE A 160 -23.86 -1.07 -4.35
C ILE A 160 -23.40 -0.16 -5.48
N ASN A 161 -23.55 1.14 -5.27
CA ASN A 161 -23.10 2.19 -6.16
C ASN A 161 -21.68 2.54 -5.77
N ASN A 162 -20.74 1.71 -6.21
CA ASN A 162 -19.32 1.88 -5.94
C ASN A 162 -18.72 2.83 -6.99
N GLU A 163 -18.12 3.93 -6.53
CA GLU A 163 -17.32 4.81 -7.40
C GLU A 163 -15.96 4.17 -7.75
N LEU A 164 -15.46 3.28 -6.89
CA LEU A 164 -14.21 2.53 -7.07
C LEU A 164 -14.48 1.08 -7.48
N GLU A 165 -13.61 0.50 -8.29
CA GLU A 165 -13.79 -0.85 -8.84
C GLU A 165 -13.74 -1.96 -7.76
N ASP A 166 -13.02 -1.75 -6.66
CA ASP A 166 -12.88 -2.72 -5.57
C ASP A 166 -13.84 -2.45 -4.40
N ILE A 167 -13.91 -3.40 -3.46
CA ILE A 167 -14.68 -3.31 -2.22
C ILE A 167 -13.78 -3.32 -0.96
N TYR A 168 -12.49 -3.03 -1.11
CA TYR A 168 -11.55 -3.01 0.03
C TYR A 168 -11.89 -1.85 0.98
N ILE A 169 -11.82 -2.10 2.30
CA ILE A 169 -12.14 -1.08 3.32
C ILE A 169 -10.92 -0.22 3.66
N PHE A 170 -9.72 -0.77 3.55
CA PHE A 170 -8.48 -0.04 3.76
C PHE A 170 -7.77 0.18 2.44
N GLU A 171 -7.04 1.28 2.35
CA GLU A 171 -6.20 1.59 1.18
C GLU A 171 -4.87 2.16 1.65
N ASP A 172 -3.79 1.70 1.03
CA ASP A 172 -2.43 2.15 1.28
C ASP A 172 -1.98 3.12 0.19
N PHE A 173 -1.61 4.32 0.63
CA PHE A 173 -1.09 5.37 -0.23
C PHE A 173 0.39 5.59 0.04
N LYS A 174 1.17 5.67 -1.04
CA LYS A 174 2.56 6.09 -1.00
C LYS A 174 2.71 7.43 -1.71
N PHE A 175 3.36 8.37 -1.04
CA PHE A 175 3.60 9.70 -1.57
C PHE A 175 5.08 10.01 -1.59
N LEU A 176 5.57 10.51 -2.72
CA LEU A 176 6.88 11.14 -2.81
C LEU A 176 6.73 12.64 -2.58
N LYS A 177 7.35 13.12 -1.50
CA LYS A 177 7.38 14.55 -1.17
C LYS A 177 8.67 15.17 -1.64
N ILE A 178 8.58 16.31 -2.32
CA ILE A 178 9.71 17.07 -2.86
C ILE A 178 9.51 18.54 -2.48
N GLY A 179 10.07 18.96 -1.35
CA GLY A 179 9.74 20.26 -0.76
C GLY A 179 8.24 20.35 -0.42
N SER A 180 7.53 21.27 -1.07
CA SER A 180 6.07 21.44 -0.93
C SER A 180 5.25 20.64 -1.95
N SER A 181 5.89 20.02 -2.95
CA SER A 181 5.19 19.20 -3.95
C SER A 181 5.02 17.77 -3.46
N ILE A 182 3.90 17.15 -3.82
CA ILE A 182 3.56 15.77 -3.51
C ILE A 182 3.22 15.05 -4.80
N ILE A 183 3.82 13.88 -5.01
CA ILE A 183 3.49 12.96 -6.09
C ILE A 183 2.86 11.71 -5.45
N ASN A 184 1.63 11.38 -5.84
CA ASN A 184 1.00 10.12 -5.43
C ASN A 184 1.60 8.97 -6.25
N LEU A 185 2.39 8.12 -5.60
CA LEU A 185 3.04 6.96 -6.21
C LEU A 185 2.04 5.83 -6.48
N SER A 186 0.92 5.77 -5.74
CA SER A 186 -0.14 4.78 -5.98
C SER A 186 -0.81 4.97 -7.34
N ASN A 187 -0.84 6.20 -7.89
CA ASN A 187 -1.32 6.46 -9.26
C ASN A 187 -0.45 5.79 -10.35
N TYR A 188 0.74 5.32 -10.00
CA TYR A 188 1.69 4.65 -10.89
C TYR A 188 1.90 3.18 -10.51
N HIS A 189 1.03 2.62 -9.65
CA HIS A 189 1.16 1.26 -9.11
C HIS A 189 2.45 1.01 -8.31
N LEU A 190 3.01 2.06 -7.70
CA LEU A 190 4.21 1.98 -6.87
C LEU A 190 3.85 2.01 -5.37
N ASN A 191 2.91 1.15 -4.96
CA ASN A 191 2.35 1.06 -3.62
C ASN A 191 2.95 -0.09 -2.78
N TYR A 192 4.24 -0.36 -2.96
CA TYR A 192 4.97 -1.36 -2.19
C TYR A 192 4.88 -1.12 -0.68
N LYS A 193 4.85 -2.21 0.10
CA LYS A 193 4.74 -2.14 1.57
C LYS A 193 5.83 -1.25 2.16
N ASP A 194 7.08 -1.58 1.88
CA ASP A 194 8.26 -0.86 2.34
C ASP A 194 8.96 -0.23 1.13
N LEU A 195 9.19 1.08 1.18
CA LEU A 195 9.79 1.85 0.09
C LEU A 195 10.81 2.84 0.66
N GLU A 196 12.09 2.66 0.32
CA GLU A 196 13.22 3.41 0.86
C GLU A 196 13.98 4.14 -0.24
N ILE A 197 14.35 5.42 -0.01
CA ILE A 197 15.24 6.15 -0.92
C ILE A 197 16.69 5.75 -0.63
N ILE A 198 17.31 5.02 -1.55
CA ILE A 198 18.70 4.56 -1.44
C ILE A 198 19.69 5.60 -1.98
N SER A 199 19.34 6.26 -3.09
CA SER A 199 20.21 7.28 -3.69
C SER A 199 19.39 8.39 -4.36
N LYS A 200 20.01 9.56 -4.44
CA LYS A 200 19.45 10.76 -5.06
C LYS A 200 20.50 11.47 -5.89
N LYS A 201 20.14 11.85 -7.12
CA LYS A 201 20.91 12.73 -7.98
C LYS A 201 20.04 13.89 -8.42
N THR A 202 20.47 15.11 -8.12
CA THR A 202 19.78 16.33 -8.57
C THR A 202 20.63 17.07 -9.58
N SER A 203 20.02 17.43 -10.70
CA SER A 203 20.60 18.27 -11.75
C SER A 203 19.71 19.49 -11.98
N THR A 204 20.11 20.38 -12.89
CA THR A 204 19.31 21.56 -13.28
C THR A 204 18.02 21.20 -14.02
N SER A 205 18.00 20.06 -14.72
CA SER A 205 16.84 19.62 -15.52
C SER A 205 15.97 18.58 -14.83
N GLU A 206 16.56 17.71 -14.02
CA GLU A 206 15.87 16.56 -13.43
C GLU A 206 16.42 16.15 -12.05
N ILE A 207 15.56 15.49 -11.28
CA ILE A 207 15.90 14.72 -10.09
C ILE A 207 15.75 13.25 -10.44
N ARG A 208 16.76 12.45 -10.13
CA ARG A 208 16.69 10.99 -10.17
C ARG A 208 16.72 10.43 -8.75
N LEU A 209 15.88 9.45 -8.49
CA LEU A 209 15.84 8.72 -7.23
C LEU A 209 16.01 7.24 -7.52
N LEU A 210 16.84 6.57 -6.72
CA LEU A 210 16.88 5.12 -6.64
C LEU A 210 16.15 4.74 -5.36
N LEU A 211 15.04 4.01 -5.51
CA LEU A 211 14.29 3.45 -4.41
C LEU A 211 14.56 1.95 -4.32
N LYS A 212 14.56 1.41 -3.11
CA LYS A 212 14.43 -0.02 -2.85
C LYS A 212 13.02 -0.29 -2.36
N TYR A 213 12.39 -1.34 -2.87
CA TYR A 213 11.11 -1.80 -2.35
C TYR A 213 11.26 -3.20 -1.74
N GLU A 214 10.46 -3.47 -0.71
CA GLU A 214 10.27 -4.80 -0.14
C GLU A 214 8.78 -5.05 0.11
N GLN A 215 8.32 -6.27 -0.13
CA GLN A 215 6.95 -6.70 0.12
C GLN A 215 6.88 -8.20 0.44
N PHE A 216 5.77 -8.64 1.04
CA PHE A 216 5.56 -10.07 1.26
C PHE A 216 5.31 -10.78 -0.07
N GLY A 217 6.01 -11.90 -0.29
CA GLY A 217 5.88 -12.66 -1.54
C GLY A 217 4.55 -13.40 -1.69
N ASN A 218 3.86 -13.70 -0.58
CA ASN A 218 2.51 -14.25 -0.60
C ASN A 218 1.63 -13.60 0.48
N PRO A 219 0.44 -13.10 0.14
CA PRO A 219 -0.48 -12.59 1.14
C PRO A 219 -1.01 -13.67 2.10
N ASN A 220 -0.98 -14.95 1.71
CA ASN A 220 -1.18 -16.07 2.62
C ASN A 220 0.13 -16.39 3.35
N ILE A 221 0.24 -15.94 4.60
CA ILE A 221 1.46 -16.02 5.41
C ILE A 221 1.81 -17.48 5.74
N GLN A 222 0.80 -18.36 5.84
CA GLN A 222 0.98 -19.79 6.09
C GLN A 222 1.25 -20.60 4.80
N GLY A 223 1.16 -19.97 3.63
CA GLY A 223 1.36 -20.61 2.34
C GLY A 223 2.82 -20.66 1.88
N MET A 224 3.08 -21.33 0.76
CA MET A 224 4.38 -21.24 0.08
C MET A 224 4.73 -19.78 -0.20
N CYS A 225 5.95 -19.36 0.12
CA CYS A 225 6.42 -17.96 0.07
C CYS A 225 5.78 -16.99 1.08
N GLY A 226 4.97 -17.46 2.04
CA GLY A 226 4.31 -16.58 3.02
C GLY A 226 5.25 -15.86 3.98
N GLY A 227 6.40 -16.47 4.30
CA GLY A 227 7.49 -15.84 5.06
C GLY A 227 8.60 -15.23 4.21
N SER A 228 8.48 -15.26 2.88
CA SER A 228 9.48 -14.70 1.97
C SER A 228 9.18 -13.23 1.72
N MET A 229 10.25 -12.44 1.57
CA MET A 229 10.17 -11.05 1.14
C MET A 229 10.63 -10.98 -0.32
N ASP A 230 9.75 -10.47 -1.17
CA ASP A 230 10.11 -10.06 -2.52
C ASP A 230 10.70 -8.66 -2.46
N PHE A 231 11.72 -8.38 -3.26
CA PHE A 231 12.35 -7.07 -3.27
C PHE A 231 12.92 -6.70 -4.64
N GLY A 232 13.12 -5.40 -4.82
CA GLY A 232 13.75 -4.86 -6.01
C GLY A 232 14.04 -3.38 -5.89
N TYR A 233 14.26 -2.74 -7.03
CA TYR A 233 14.58 -1.33 -7.13
C TYR A 233 13.66 -0.60 -8.09
N ILE A 234 13.45 0.69 -7.82
CA ILE A 234 12.72 1.58 -8.72
C ILE A 234 13.59 2.80 -8.98
N ILE A 235 13.82 3.11 -10.26
CA ILE A 235 14.42 4.37 -10.68
C ILE A 235 13.29 5.34 -11.01
N LEU A 236 13.23 6.47 -10.32
CA LEU A 236 12.31 7.56 -10.65
C LEU A 236 13.06 8.70 -11.32
N VAL A 237 12.47 9.28 -12.38
CA VAL A 237 12.95 10.51 -13.03
C VAL A 237 11.87 11.56 -12.94
N ILE A 238 12.20 12.67 -12.28
CA ILE A 238 11.31 13.77 -11.98
C ILE A 238 11.86 15.03 -12.63
N ASN A 239 11.03 15.77 -13.35
CA ASN A 239 11.46 17.01 -13.99
C ASN A 239 11.60 18.17 -12.98
N ASN A 240 12.12 19.32 -13.43
CA ASN A 240 12.28 20.52 -12.61
C ASN A 240 10.96 21.12 -12.08
N LYS A 241 9.81 20.73 -12.64
CA LYS A 241 8.46 21.09 -12.17
C LYS A 241 7.92 20.13 -11.09
N ASN A 242 8.74 19.18 -10.62
CA ASN A 242 8.36 18.14 -9.68
C ASN A 242 7.27 17.19 -10.21
N GLU A 243 7.27 16.91 -11.53
CA GLU A 243 6.38 15.93 -12.15
C GLU A 243 7.16 14.64 -12.40
N LEU A 244 6.59 13.48 -12.06
CA LEU A 244 7.16 12.18 -12.41
C LEU A 244 6.98 11.94 -13.91
N ILE A 245 8.09 11.90 -14.65
CA ILE A 245 8.07 11.78 -16.12
C ILE A 245 8.47 10.39 -16.61
N GLN A 246 9.18 9.62 -15.78
CA GLN A 246 9.59 8.25 -16.10
C GLN A 246 9.84 7.47 -14.80
N PHE A 247 9.52 6.18 -14.82
CA PHE A 247 10.02 5.22 -13.85
C PHE A 247 10.46 3.93 -14.52
N GLU A 248 11.36 3.20 -13.87
CA GLU A 248 11.80 1.87 -14.28
C GLU A 248 11.85 0.99 -13.03
N GLU A 249 11.08 -0.09 -13.03
CA GLU A 249 11.07 -1.09 -11.96
C GLU A 249 12.00 -2.25 -12.32
N ILE A 250 12.75 -2.70 -11.33
CA ILE A 250 13.78 -3.71 -11.45
C ILE A 250 13.54 -4.76 -10.37
N GLU A 251 12.87 -5.84 -10.76
CA GLU A 251 12.67 -6.99 -9.89
C GLU A 251 13.98 -7.76 -9.68
N ILE A 252 14.35 -7.97 -8.41
CA ILE A 252 15.55 -8.70 -8.02
C ILE A 252 15.19 -10.09 -7.50
N GLU A 253 14.19 -10.17 -6.61
CA GLU A 253 13.67 -11.43 -6.07
C GLU A 253 12.15 -11.43 -6.04
N ASN A 254 11.58 -12.57 -6.47
CA ASN A 254 10.16 -12.84 -6.39
C ASN A 254 9.94 -14.34 -6.18
N CYS A 255 9.54 -14.70 -4.96
CA CYS A 255 9.42 -16.11 -4.58
C CYS A 255 8.32 -16.83 -5.37
N ARG A 256 7.19 -16.16 -5.65
CA ARG A 256 6.07 -16.77 -6.40
C ARG A 256 6.39 -16.96 -7.88
N ALA A 257 7.21 -16.10 -8.45
CA ALA A 257 7.70 -16.21 -9.80
C ALA A 257 8.94 -17.12 -9.91
N PHE A 258 9.42 -17.70 -8.80
CA PHE A 258 10.65 -18.49 -8.75
C PHE A 258 11.87 -17.72 -9.28
N ILE A 259 11.94 -16.43 -8.92
CA ILE A 259 13.03 -15.53 -9.26
C ILE A 259 13.89 -15.34 -8.01
N TYR A 260 15.16 -15.70 -8.13
CA TYR A 260 16.13 -15.65 -7.04
C TYR A 260 17.34 -14.85 -7.47
N SER A 261 18.03 -14.23 -6.51
CA SER A 261 19.21 -13.43 -6.80
C SER A 261 20.42 -13.87 -5.99
N GLN A 262 21.59 -13.62 -6.55
CA GLN A 262 22.85 -13.62 -5.85
C GLN A 262 23.52 -12.26 -6.08
N GLN A 263 23.78 -11.53 -4.99
CA GLN A 263 24.58 -10.32 -5.08
C GLN A 263 26.03 -10.70 -5.41
N LEU A 264 26.54 -10.18 -6.54
CA LEU A 264 27.86 -10.55 -7.06
C LEU A 264 28.97 -9.67 -6.50
N GLU A 265 28.74 -8.36 -6.38
CA GLU A 265 29.70 -7.39 -5.82
C GLU A 265 28.96 -6.18 -5.23
N GLU A 266 29.48 -5.64 -4.13
CA GLU A 266 29.15 -4.30 -3.62
C GLU A 266 30.43 -3.47 -3.59
N ASN A 267 30.81 -2.90 -4.74
CA ASN A 267 32.01 -2.07 -4.80
C ASN A 267 31.67 -0.66 -4.28
N ASN A 268 32.02 -0.38 -3.02
CA ASN A 268 31.92 0.94 -2.37
C ASN A 268 30.55 1.64 -2.52
N LYS A 269 29.43 0.90 -2.48
CA LYS A 269 28.05 1.41 -2.61
C LYS A 269 27.69 2.09 -3.94
N LYS A 270 28.61 2.17 -4.90
CA LYS A 270 28.40 2.86 -6.19
C LYS A 270 27.69 1.98 -7.22
N ILE A 271 27.97 0.69 -7.19
CA ILE A 271 27.41 -0.28 -8.12
C ILE A 271 26.72 -1.39 -7.33
N LEU A 272 25.46 -1.65 -7.65
CA LEU A 272 24.72 -2.82 -7.19
C LEU A 272 24.67 -3.83 -8.32
N LYS A 273 25.23 -5.02 -8.11
CA LYS A 273 25.30 -6.05 -9.14
C LYS A 273 24.70 -7.36 -8.64
N TYR A 274 23.69 -7.85 -9.36
CA TYR A 274 22.96 -9.07 -9.04
C TYR A 274 23.03 -10.03 -10.22
N LYS A 275 23.27 -11.31 -9.93
CA LYS A 275 22.93 -12.41 -10.83
C LYS A 275 21.52 -12.85 -10.45
N ILE A 276 20.60 -12.79 -11.41
CA ILE A 276 19.21 -13.20 -11.23
C ILE A 276 18.99 -14.50 -11.99
N THR A 277 18.42 -15.46 -11.29
CA THR A 277 18.00 -16.76 -11.83
C THR A 277 16.48 -16.79 -11.85
N ASP A 278 15.91 -16.93 -13.04
CA ASP A 278 14.49 -17.17 -13.25
C ASP A 278 14.29 -18.65 -13.58
N SER A 279 13.56 -19.36 -12.71
CA SER A 279 13.27 -20.78 -12.83
C SER A 279 11.79 -21.08 -13.15
N SER A 280 11.03 -20.08 -13.62
CA SER A 280 9.58 -20.18 -13.85
C SER A 280 9.15 -21.18 -14.94
N ASN A 281 10.03 -21.51 -15.90
CA ASN A 281 9.70 -22.31 -17.09
C ASN A 281 10.44 -23.64 -17.20
N ASP A 282 10.76 -24.28 -16.06
CA ASP A 282 11.56 -25.52 -15.97
C ASP A 282 12.97 -25.43 -16.62
N LYS A 283 13.39 -24.21 -16.98
CA LYS A 283 14.71 -23.87 -17.51
C LYS A 283 15.21 -22.65 -16.76
N GLU A 284 16.42 -22.77 -16.21
CA GLU A 284 17.07 -21.67 -15.52
C GLU A 284 17.58 -20.63 -16.53
N ASN A 285 16.97 -19.45 -16.51
CA ASN A 285 17.46 -18.30 -17.24
C ASN A 285 18.25 -17.41 -16.29
N ASN A 286 19.52 -17.20 -16.60
CA ASN A 286 20.40 -16.36 -15.81
C ASN A 286 20.59 -15.01 -16.50
N LYS A 287 20.31 -13.91 -15.79
CA LYS A 287 20.63 -12.54 -16.24
C LYS A 287 21.46 -11.83 -15.18
N THR A 288 22.31 -10.90 -15.60
CA THR A 288 23.02 -10.01 -14.67
C THR A 288 22.39 -8.63 -14.73
N ILE A 289 22.01 -8.09 -13.58
CA ILE A 289 21.53 -6.73 -13.43
C ILE A 289 22.62 -5.92 -12.74
N THR A 290 22.93 -4.75 -13.30
CA THR A 290 23.90 -3.82 -12.72
C THR A 290 23.25 -2.44 -12.64
N ILE A 291 23.21 -1.86 -11.45
CA ILE A 291 22.65 -0.52 -11.18
C ILE A 291 23.79 0.37 -10.72
N ASP A 292 24.00 1.49 -11.41
CA ASP A 292 24.86 2.56 -10.95
C ASP A 292 24.05 3.49 -10.05
N THR A 293 24.41 3.53 -8.76
CA THR A 293 23.71 4.32 -7.73
C THR A 293 24.10 5.80 -7.78
N GLU A 294 25.22 6.18 -8.41
CA GLU A 294 25.65 7.57 -8.56
C GLU A 294 25.02 8.21 -9.79
N SER A 295 24.93 7.48 -10.90
CA SER A 295 24.22 7.95 -12.09
C SER A 295 22.71 7.67 -12.05
N ILE A 296 22.28 6.76 -11.18
CA ILE A 296 20.91 6.26 -11.00
C ILE A 296 20.37 5.76 -12.34
N ARG A 297 21.02 4.71 -12.84
CA ARG A 297 20.76 4.07 -14.14
C ARG A 297 21.06 2.59 -14.09
N LEU A 298 20.28 1.83 -14.85
CA LEU A 298 20.63 0.47 -15.23
C LEU A 298 21.80 0.50 -16.22
N ILE A 299 22.84 -0.29 -15.96
CA ILE A 299 23.92 -0.55 -16.91
C ILE A 299 23.51 -1.79 -17.71
N LYS A 300 23.25 -1.59 -19.00
CA LYS A 300 22.93 -2.66 -19.96
C LYS A 300 24.19 -3.23 -20.58
#